data_AF-A0AA37T9T1-F1
#
_entry.id   AF-A0AA37T9T1-F1
#
_cell.length_a   1.000
_cell.length_b   1.000
_cell.length_c   1.000
_cell.angle_alpha   90.00
_cell.angle_beta   90.00
_cell.angle_gamma   90.00
#
_symmetry.space_group_name_H-M   'P 1'
#
loop_
_entity.id
_entity.type
_entity.pdbx_description
1 polymer ?
#
loop_
_entity_poly.entity_id
_entity_poly.type
_entity_poly.pdbx_seq_one_letter_code
_entity_poly.pdbx_strand_id
1 'polypeptide(L)'
;MAKFEKGKRFLKDHYLATSSVIFKQFKWGAVLFFLGLVLVYAAFKMEPSLSQEWVLLLGLILVGVGFLMAMMAQVRMLISRILRFWLDK
;
A
#
# COMPACT_ATOMS: atom_id res chain seq x y z
N MET A 1 -34.93 2.56 -5.16
CA MET A 1 -34.09 1.41 -5.57
C MET A 1 -32.82 1.77 -6.38
N ALA A 2 -32.75 2.92 -7.07
CA ALA A 2 -31.61 3.27 -7.94
C ALA A 2 -30.24 3.54 -7.23
N LYS A 3 -30.23 3.86 -5.93
CA LYS A 3 -28.99 4.13 -5.16
C LYS A 3 -28.16 2.86 -4.89
N PHE A 4 -28.82 1.72 -4.70
CA PHE A 4 -28.17 0.43 -4.42
C PHE A 4 -27.45 -0.14 -5.65
N GLU A 5 -28.01 0.05 -6.84
CA GLU A 5 -27.42 -0.33 -8.14
C GLU A 5 -26.10 0.41 -8.41
N LYS A 6 -26.05 1.73 -8.15
CA LYS A 6 -24.84 2.54 -8.31
C LYS A 6 -23.71 2.13 -7.38
N GLY A 7 -24.02 1.83 -6.11
CA GLY A 7 -23.02 1.39 -5.13
C GLY A 7 -22.38 0.05 -5.53
N LYS A 8 -23.19 -0.90 -6.01
CA LYS A 8 -22.69 -2.19 -6.51
C LYS A 8 -21.80 -2.03 -7.75
N ARG A 9 -22.13 -1.12 -8.67
CA ARG A 9 -21.31 -0.81 -9.85
C ARG A 9 -19.97 -0.19 -9.48
N PHE A 10 -19.96 0.80 -8.59
CA PHE A 10 -18.71 1.43 -8.11
C PHE A 10 -17.78 0.43 -7.42
N LEU A 11 -18.34 -0.44 -6.57
CA LEU A 11 -17.57 -1.50 -5.93
C LEU A 11 -17.03 -2.49 -6.95
N LYS A 12 -17.84 -2.92 -7.93
CA LYS A 12 -17.37 -3.77 -9.04
C LYS A 12 -16.23 -3.12 -9.80
N ASP A 13 -16.35 -1.85 -10.20
CA ASP A 13 -15.31 -1.16 -10.97
C ASP A 13 -14.02 -0.96 -10.15
N HIS A 14 -14.15 -0.71 -8.85
CA HIS A 14 -13.02 -0.56 -7.94
C HIS A 14 -12.25 -1.87 -7.71
N TYR A 15 -12.96 -3.00 -7.60
CA TYR A 15 -12.37 -4.32 -7.40
C TYR A 15 -12.06 -5.08 -8.69
N LEU A 16 -12.60 -4.66 -9.83
CA LEU A 16 -12.27 -5.18 -11.17
C LEU A 16 -11.27 -4.29 -11.90
N ALA A 17 -10.81 -3.20 -11.28
CA ALA A 17 -9.76 -2.35 -11.81
C ALA A 17 -8.56 -3.18 -12.27
N THR A 18 -7.95 -2.79 -13.39
CA THR A 18 -6.88 -3.54 -14.03
C THR A 18 -5.76 -3.84 -13.04
N SER A 19 -5.41 -5.13 -12.91
CA SER A 19 -4.41 -5.61 -11.96
C SER A 19 -3.06 -4.86 -12.08
N SER A 20 -2.75 -4.31 -13.25
CA SER A 20 -1.55 -3.50 -13.50
C SER A 20 -1.50 -2.21 -12.66
N VAL A 21 -2.64 -1.54 -12.45
CA VAL A 21 -2.72 -0.30 -11.67
C VAL A 21 -2.54 -0.61 -10.19
N ILE A 22 -3.20 -1.66 -9.70
CA ILE A 22 -3.09 -2.10 -8.31
C ILE A 22 -1.66 -2.58 -8.01
N PHE A 23 -1.06 -3.33 -8.93
CA PHE A 23 0.34 -3.76 -8.81
C PHE A 23 1.32 -2.59 -8.82
N LYS A 24 1.07 -1.53 -9.62
CA LYS A 24 1.88 -0.30 -9.59
C LYS A 24 1.82 0.37 -8.21
N GLN A 25 0.64 0.45 -7.60
CA GLN A 25 0.48 0.97 -6.23
C GLN A 25 1.24 0.12 -5.21
N PHE A 26 1.16 -1.21 -5.32
CA PHE A 26 1.92 -2.13 -4.47
C PHE A 26 3.43 -1.87 -4.57
N LYS A 27 3.97 -1.79 -5.79
CA LYS A 27 5.41 -1.51 -6.01
C LYS A 27 5.85 -0.20 -5.37
N TRP A 28 5.07 0.87 -5.54
CA TRP A 28 5.38 2.15 -4.92
C TRP A 28 5.34 2.08 -3.39
N GLY A 29 4.34 1.41 -2.82
CA GLY A 29 4.27 1.17 -1.38
C GLY A 29 5.48 0.39 -0.87
N ALA A 30 5.89 -0.67 -1.57
CA ALA A 30 7.06 -1.46 -1.22
C ALA A 30 8.36 -0.64 -1.30
N VAL A 31 8.55 0.16 -2.36
CA VAL A 31 9.73 1.03 -2.49
C VAL A 31 9.80 2.04 -1.34
N LEU A 32 8.67 2.70 -1.01
CA LEU A 32 8.58 3.63 0.13
C LEU A 32 8.89 2.94 1.46
N PHE A 33 8.35 1.74 1.67
CA PHE A 33 8.59 0.95 2.87
C PHE A 33 10.07 0.62 3.04
N PHE A 34 10.72 0.08 2.00
CA PHE A 34 12.14 -0.27 2.06
C PHE A 34 13.04 0.97 2.18
N LEU A 35 12.69 2.07 1.51
CA LEU A 35 13.41 3.34 1.68
C LEU A 35 13.32 3.82 3.14
N GLY A 36 12.14 3.73 3.75
CA GLY A 36 11.96 4.03 5.18
C GLY A 36 12.84 3.14 6.07
N LEU A 37 12.92 1.84 5.79
CA LEU A 37 13.79 0.92 6.54
C LEU A 37 15.27 1.27 6.42
N VAL A 38 15.72 1.69 5.23
CA VAL A 38 17.10 2.14 5.01
C VAL A 38 17.39 3.39 5.86
N LEU A 39 16.45 4.33 5.97
CA LEU A 39 16.62 5.51 6.82
C LEU A 39 16.63 5.17 8.31
N VAL A 40 15.75 4.27 8.76
CA VAL A 40 15.76 3.77 10.14
C VAL A 40 17.10 3.11 10.46
N TYR A 41 17.62 2.29 9.55
CA TYR A 41 18.93 1.66 9.69
C TYR A 41 20.07 2.68 9.71
N ALA A 42 20.03 3.70 8.84
CA ALA A 42 21.01 4.77 8.83
C ALA A 42 21.00 5.56 10.14
N ALA A 43 19.81 5.91 10.65
CA ALA A 43 19.66 6.58 11.94
C ALA A 43 20.24 5.76 13.10
N PHE A 44 20.10 4.43 13.06
CA PHE A 44 20.68 3.55 14.08
C PHE A 44 22.22 3.54 14.08
N LYS A 45 22.86 3.93 12.98
CA LYS A 45 24.33 4.02 12.87
C LYS A 45 24.90 5.40 13.18
N MET A 46 24.04 6.41 13.34
CA MET A 46 24.46 7.76 13.73
C MET A 46 24.69 7.84 15.24
N GLU A 47 25.54 8.78 15.66
CA GLU A 47 25.71 9.06 17.08
C GLU A 47 24.44 9.67 17.69
N PRO A 48 24.15 9.39 18.97
CA PRO A 48 23.00 9.96 19.68
C PRO A 48 22.96 11.48 19.56
N SER A 49 21.97 11.98 18.81
CA SER A 49 21.84 13.41 18.48
C SER A 49 20.42 13.75 18.04
N LEU A 50 20.06 15.02 18.11
CA LEU A 50 18.75 15.48 17.63
C LEU A 50 18.52 15.16 16.14
N SER A 51 19.60 15.22 15.33
CA SER A 51 19.54 14.87 13.91
C SER A 51 19.22 13.38 13.70
N GLN A 52 19.76 12.49 14.53
CA GLN A 52 19.44 11.06 14.50
C GLN A 52 17.94 10.82 14.75
N GLU A 53 17.36 11.50 15.74
CA GLU A 53 15.93 11.39 16.05
C GLU A 53 15.04 11.84 14.90
N TRP A 54 15.38 12.96 14.23
CA TRP A 54 14.64 13.42 13.05
C TRP A 54 14.71 12.45 11.87
N VAL A 55 15.89 11.88 11.60
CA VAL A 55 16.06 10.89 10.53
C VAL A 55 15.29 9.60 10.86
N LEU A 56 15.32 9.16 12.13
CA LEU A 56 14.55 8.01 12.60
C LEU A 56 13.05 8.25 12.44
N LEU A 57 12.55 9.42 12.85
CA LEU A 57 11.14 9.77 12.75
C LEU A 57 10.68 9.78 11.28
N LEU A 58 11.46 10.39 10.38
CA LEU A 58 11.16 10.41 8.96
C LEU A 58 11.17 9.00 8.37
N GLY A 59 12.14 8.17 8.74
CA GLY A 59 12.19 6.76 8.38
C GLY A 59 10.93 6.00 8.81
N LEU A 60 10.50 6.16 10.06
CA LEU A 60 9.30 5.52 10.60
C LEU A 60 8.02 5.95 9.87
N ILE A 61 7.89 7.24 9.52
CA ILE A 61 6.76 7.74 8.72
C ILE A 61 6.74 7.05 7.35
N LEU A 62 7.89 6.97 6.66
CA LEU A 62 7.98 6.31 5.35
C LEU A 62 7.68 4.81 5.43
N VAL A 63 8.17 4.12 6.46
CA VAL A 63 7.84 2.71 6.74
C VAL A 63 6.32 2.56 6.91
N GLY A 64 5.70 3.36 7.77
CA GLY A 64 4.27 3.29 8.03
C GLY A 64 3.42 3.53 6.78
N VAL A 65 3.70 4.62 6.05
CA VAL A 65 2.96 4.96 4.82
C VAL A 65 3.18 3.93 3.72
N GLY A 66 4.43 3.51 3.48
CA GLY A 66 4.76 2.50 2.48
C GLY A 66 4.09 1.15 2.78
N PHE A 67 4.09 0.73 4.05
CA PHE A 67 3.42 -0.49 4.50
C PHE A 67 1.92 -0.43 4.26
N LEU A 68 1.25 0.65 4.67
CA LEU A 68 -0.20 0.81 4.47
C LEU A 68 -0.56 0.82 2.98
N MET A 69 0.22 1.50 2.14
CA MET A 69 0.02 1.50 0.69
C MET A 69 0.18 0.10 0.08
N ALA A 70 1.22 -0.63 0.47
CA ALA A 70 1.47 -1.98 -0.01
C ALA A 70 0.37 -2.95 0.45
N MET A 71 -0.04 -2.88 1.72
CA MET A 71 -1.10 -3.73 2.27
C MET A 71 -2.46 -3.46 1.64
N MET A 72 -2.85 -2.20 1.44
CA MET A 72 -4.09 -1.87 0.74
C MET A 72 -4.10 -2.43 -0.68
N ALA A 73 -2.99 -2.31 -1.42
CA ALA A 73 -2.88 -2.86 -2.76
C ALA A 73 -2.92 -4.40 -2.75
N GLN A 74 -2.23 -5.05 -1.81
CA GLN A 74 -2.20 -6.50 -1.67
C GLN A 74 -3.59 -7.08 -1.36
N VAL A 75 -4.31 -6.49 -0.40
CA VAL A 75 -5.69 -6.89 -0.06
C VAL A 75 -6.60 -6.72 -1.28
N ARG A 76 -6.48 -5.60 -2.02
CA ARG A 76 -7.28 -5.38 -3.23
C ARG A 76 -6.96 -6.42 -4.31
N MET A 77 -5.69 -6.77 -4.53
CA MET A 77 -5.32 -7.83 -5.49
C MET A 77 -5.90 -9.19 -5.10
N LEU A 78 -5.87 -9.54 -3.81
CA LEU A 78 -6.45 -10.79 -3.30
C LEU A 78 -7.96 -10.85 -3.55
N ILE A 79 -8.69 -9.79 -3.20
CA ILE A 79 -10.14 -9.69 -3.45
C ILE A 79 -10.43 -9.80 -4.95
N SER A 80 -9.66 -9.09 -5.79
CA SER A 80 -9.83 -9.11 -7.24
C SER A 80 -9.61 -10.51 -7.84
N ARG A 81 -8.69 -11.30 -7.27
CA ARG A 81 -8.42 -12.68 -7.69
C ARG A 81 -9.54 -13.62 -7.28
N ILE A 82 -10.03 -13.49 -6.04
CA ILE A 82 -11.16 -14.28 -5.55
C ILE A 82 -12.41 -13.98 -6.38
N LEU A 83 -12.74 -12.70 -6.58
CA LEU A 83 -13.92 -12.31 -7.38
C LEU A 83 -13.87 -12.85 -8.80
N ARG A 84 -12.73 -12.74 -9.50
CA ARG A 84 -12.57 -13.32 -10.84
C ARG A 84 -12.75 -14.84 -10.85
N PHE A 85 -12.19 -15.54 -9.88
CA PHE A 85 -12.35 -16.99 -9.76
C PHE A 85 -13.82 -17.43 -9.58
N TRP A 86 -14.63 -16.63 -8.88
CA TRP A 86 -16.07 -16.90 -8.74
C TRP A 86 -16.90 -16.44 -9.94
N LEU A 87 -16.42 -15.47 -10.72
CA LEU A 87 -17.14 -14.92 -11.88
C LEU A 87 -16.86 -15.67 -13.18
N ASP A 88 -15.66 -16.24 -13.32
CA ASP A 88 -15.23 -17.06 -14.47
C ASP A 88 -15.64 -18.54 -14.33
N LYS A 89 -16.41 -18.87 -13.29
CA LYS A 89 -17.07 -20.17 -13.08
C LYS A 89 -18.52 -20.11 -13.56
#